data_AF-A0A7R9NR91-F1
#
_entry.id   AF-A0A7R9NR91-F1
#
_cell.length_a   1.000
_cell.length_b   1.000
_cell.length_c   1.000
_cell.angle_alpha   90.00
_cell.angle_beta   90.00
_cell.angle_gamma   90.00
#
_symmetry.space_group_name_H-M   'P 1'
#
loop_
_entity.id
_entity.type
_entity.pdbx_description
1 polymer ?
#
loop_
_entity_poly.entity_id
_entity_poly.type
_entity_poly.pdbx_seq_one_letter_code
_entity_poly.pdbx_strand_id
1 'polypeptide(L)'
;QWQFGFKANSSTMLPILGVMAALRRHRGCRTWCLAAFLDFEKAYDKVWHPLLLQKLRPAGTRLHSIIQSYLSDRVFRVQYEDHLSSP
;
A
#
# COMPACT_ATOMS: atom_id res chain seq x y z
N GLN A 1 -13.81 -4.10 -8.06
CA GLN A 1 -12.93 -3.48 -7.04
C GLN A 1 -11.54 -3.28 -7.66
N TRP A 2 -10.97 -2.07 -7.64
CA TRP A 2 -9.65 -1.75 -8.22
C TRP A 2 -8.56 -1.74 -7.14
N GLN A 3 -8.27 -2.93 -6.59
CA GLN A 3 -7.18 -3.13 -5.63
C GLN A 3 -6.48 -4.45 -5.96
N PHE A 4 -5.20 -4.36 -6.34
CA PHE A 4 -4.43 -5.50 -6.85
C PHE A 4 -3.18 -5.80 -6.01
N GLY A 5 -2.65 -4.82 -5.28
CA GLY A 5 -1.52 -5.02 -4.37
C GLY A 5 -1.95 -5.77 -3.11
N PHE A 6 -1.05 -6.62 -2.58
CA PHE A 6 -1.21 -7.34 -1.31
C PHE A 6 -2.52 -8.16 -1.20
N LYS A 7 -3.03 -8.68 -2.32
CA LYS A 7 -4.25 -9.48 -2.39
C LYS A 7 -3.95 -10.85 -3.02
N ALA A 8 -4.49 -11.91 -2.42
CA ALA A 8 -4.41 -13.26 -2.97
C ALA A 8 -5.05 -13.32 -4.37
N ASN A 9 -4.49 -14.16 -5.24
CA ASN A 9 -4.94 -14.34 -6.63
C ASN A 9 -4.94 -13.04 -7.45
N SER A 10 -4.02 -12.12 -7.12
CA SER A 10 -3.80 -10.89 -7.89
C SER A 10 -2.37 -10.83 -8.42
N SER A 11 -2.18 -10.13 -9.53
CA SER A 11 -0.89 -9.95 -10.20
C SER A 11 -0.73 -8.50 -10.65
N THR A 12 0.51 -8.04 -10.79
CA THR A 12 0.86 -6.74 -11.38
C THR A 12 0.38 -6.59 -12.82
N MET A 13 0.10 -7.70 -13.52
CA MET A 13 -0.45 -7.70 -14.87
C MET A 13 -1.94 -7.31 -14.95
N LEU A 14 -2.73 -7.64 -13.94
CA LEU A 14 -4.17 -7.37 -13.93
C LEU A 14 -4.51 -5.86 -14.01
N PRO A 15 -3.90 -4.95 -13.22
CA PRO A 15 -4.17 -3.53 -13.35
C PRO A 15 -3.74 -2.99 -14.72
N ILE A 16 -2.63 -3.46 -15.28
CA ILE A 16 -2.15 -3.07 -16.62
C ILE A 16 -3.18 -3.45 -17.69
N LEU A 17 -3.66 -4.70 -17.67
CA LEU A 17 -4.69 -5.16 -18.60
C LEU A 17 -5.98 -4.33 -18.48
N GLY A 18 -6.38 -3.99 -17.25
CA GLY A 18 -7.54 -3.13 -17.01
C GLY A 18 -7.39 -1.74 -17.64
N VAL A 19 -6.23 -1.10 -17.43
CA VAL A 19 -5.93 0.21 -18.03
C VAL A 19 -5.88 0.11 -19.57
N MET A 20 -5.23 -0.91 -20.12
CA MET A 20 -5.18 -1.13 -21.56
C MET A 20 -6.56 -1.34 -22.18
N ALA A 21 -7.44 -2.08 -21.51
CA ALA A 21 -8.81 -2.29 -21.96
C ALA A 21 -9.61 -0.97 -21.96
N ALA A 22 -9.46 -0.15 -20.91
CA ALA A 22 -10.09 1.18 -20.85
C ALA A 22 -9.60 2.09 -21.98
N LEU A 23 -8.28 2.16 -22.21
CA LEU A 23 -7.69 2.94 -23.30
C LEU A 23 -8.22 2.50 -24.68
N ARG A 24 -8.27 1.19 -24.94
CA ARG A 24 -8.79 0.65 -26.20
C ARG A 24 -10.26 1.00 -26.41
N ARG A 25 -11.08 0.90 -25.36
CA ARG A 25 -12.50 1.26 -25.41
C ARG A 25 -12.71 2.73 -25.81
N HIS A 26 -11.98 3.65 -25.18
CA HIS A 26 -12.13 5.08 -25.44
C HIS A 26 -11.49 5.54 -26.76
N ARG A 27 -10.44 4.86 -27.21
CA ARG A 27 -9.84 5.07 -28.54
C ARG A 27 -10.84 4.81 -29.67
N GLY A 28 -11.65 3.75 -29.57
CA GLY A 28 -12.69 3.43 -30.55
C GLY A 28 -13.80 4.49 -30.63
N CYS A 29 -14.08 5.18 -29.52
CA CYS A 29 -15.14 6.20 -29.43
C CYS A 29 -14.64 7.63 -29.70
N ARG A 30 -13.38 7.84 -30.11
CA ARG A 30 -12.75 9.17 -30.30
C ARG A 30 -12.91 10.11 -29.08
N THR A 31 -12.96 9.54 -27.88
CA THR A 31 -13.07 10.30 -26.63
C THR A 31 -11.69 10.49 -26.01
N TRP A 32 -11.48 11.62 -25.35
CA TRP A 32 -10.25 11.90 -24.62
C TRP A 32 -10.12 10.97 -23.41
N CYS A 33 -8.93 10.39 -23.22
CA CYS A 33 -8.61 9.57 -22.05
C CYS A 33 -7.47 10.23 -21.28
N LEU A 34 -7.72 10.56 -20.02
CA LEU A 34 -6.75 11.12 -19.10
C LEU A 34 -6.38 10.07 -18.05
N ALA A 35 -5.08 9.91 -17.79
CA ALA A 35 -4.59 9.06 -16.71
C ALA A 35 -3.81 9.92 -15.71
N ALA A 36 -4.13 9.78 -14.42
CA ALA A 36 -3.39 10.38 -13.32
C ALA A 36 -2.75 9.26 -12.49
N PHE A 37 -1.42 9.33 -12.34
CA PHE A 37 -0.66 8.37 -11.55
C PHE A 37 -0.22 9.04 -10.24
N LEU A 38 -0.59 8.44 -9.12
CA LEU A 38 -0.28 8.93 -7.78
C LEU A 38 0.65 7.95 -7.09
N ASP A 39 1.70 8.48 -6.47
CA ASP A 39 2.62 7.72 -5.62
C ASP A 39 2.83 8.45 -4.29
N PHE A 40 2.96 7.69 -3.21
CA PHE A 40 3.13 8.25 -1.87
C PHE A 40 4.58 8.06 -1.41
N GLU A 41 5.28 9.17 -1.20
CA GLU A 41 6.63 9.14 -0.65
C GLU A 41 6.62 8.53 0.76
N LYS A 42 7.40 7.45 0.96
CA LYS A 42 7.56 6.78 2.26
C LYS A 42 6.22 6.40 2.91
N ALA A 43 5.34 5.75 2.14
CA ALA A 43 3.97 5.42 2.56
C ALA A 43 3.87 4.71 3.93
N TYR A 44 4.87 3.90 4.30
CA TYR A 44 4.89 3.18 5.58
C TYR A 44 5.46 4.00 6.73
N ASP A 45 6.30 4.98 6.46
CA ASP A 45 6.91 5.84 7.50
C ASP A 45 6.00 7.03 7.83
N LYS A 46 5.26 7.53 6.83
CA LYS A 46 4.37 8.71 6.97
C LYS A 46 2.93 8.36 7.33
N VAL A 47 2.62 7.09 7.59
CA VAL A 47 1.26 6.66 7.91
C VAL A 47 0.84 7.17 9.28
N TRP A 48 -0.36 7.74 9.38
CA TRP A 48 -0.90 8.24 10.65
C TRP A 48 -1.40 7.07 11.52
N HIS A 49 -0.55 6.59 12.44
CA HIS A 49 -0.83 5.40 13.26
C HIS A 49 -2.18 5.42 14.01
N PRO A 50 -2.62 6.52 14.67
CA PRO A 50 -3.93 6.57 15.31
C PRO A 50 -5.10 6.25 14.38
N LEU A 51 -5.10 6.83 13.17
CA LEU A 51 -6.14 6.59 12.17
C LEU A 51 -6.06 5.17 11.61
N LEU A 52 -4.85 4.65 11.40
CA LEU A 52 -4.62 3.27 10.96
C LEU A 52 -5.19 2.27 11.98
N LEU A 53 -4.90 2.45 13.26
CA LEU A 53 -5.41 1.60 14.34
C LEU A 53 -6.93 1.67 14.45
N GLN A 54 -7.52 2.86 14.34
CA GLN A 54 -8.98 3.02 14.28
C GLN A 54 -9.59 2.22 13.12
N LYS A 55 -8.98 2.25 11.93
CA LYS A 55 -9.43 1.48 10.75
C LYS A 55 -9.29 -0.03 10.93
N LEU A 56 -8.35 -0.48 11.76
CA LEU A 56 -8.07 -1.90 12.01
C LEU A 56 -8.93 -2.52 13.12
N ARG A 57 -9.74 -1.73 13.85
CA ARG A 57 -10.65 -2.25 14.89
C ARG A 57 -11.52 -3.44 14.44
N PRO A 58 -12.07 -3.49 13.20
CA PRO A 58 -12.87 -4.62 12.74
C PRO A 58 -12.09 -5.94 12.60
N ALA A 59 -10.75 -5.92 12.59
CA ALA A 59 -9.93 -7.13 12.51
C ALA A 59 -9.91 -7.95 13.81
N GLY A 60 -10.52 -7.43 14.89
CA GLY A 60 -10.60 -8.09 16.18
C GLY A 60 -9.54 -7.61 17.18
N THR A 61 -9.88 -7.70 18.46
CA THR A 61 -9.12 -7.10 19.57
C THR A 61 -7.69 -7.62 19.67
N ARG A 62 -7.48 -8.94 19.52
CA ARG A 62 -6.13 -9.54 19.60
C ARG A 62 -5.21 -9.04 18.50
N LEU A 63 -5.67 -9.03 17.25
CA LEU A 63 -4.88 -8.54 16.12
C LEU A 63 -4.61 -7.05 16.24
N HIS A 64 -5.62 -6.26 16.65
CA HIS A 64 -5.46 -4.85 16.91
C HIS A 64 -4.37 -4.56 17.96
N SER A 65 -4.38 -5.27 19.09
CA SER A 65 -3.35 -5.09 20.14
C SER A 65 -1.94 -5.48 19.68
N ILE A 66 -1.81 -6.56 18.91
CA ILE A 66 -0.51 -6.98 18.33
C ILE A 66 0.01 -5.88 17.38
N ILE A 67 -0.84 -5.39 16.49
CA ILE A 67 -0.45 -4.35 15.53
C ILE A 67 -0.14 -3.04 16.25
N GLN A 68 -0.92 -2.65 17.26
CA GLN A 68 -0.65 -1.45 18.06
C GLN A 68 0.71 -1.55 18.75
N SER A 69 1.01 -2.69 19.38
CA SER A 69 2.32 -2.93 20.00
C SER A 69 3.44 -2.84 18.97
N TYR A 70 3.27 -3.48 17.80
CA TYR A 70 4.25 -3.45 16.71
C TYR A 70 4.51 -2.04 16.17
N LEU A 71 3.51 -1.16 16.14
CA LEU A 71 3.64 0.19 15.59
C LEU A 71 4.14 1.24 16.61
N SER A 72 4.08 0.94 17.91
CA SER A 72 4.42 1.88 18.98
C SER A 72 5.93 1.93 19.21
N ASP A 73 6.48 3.14 19.34
CA ASP A 73 7.89 3.40 19.65
C ASP A 73 8.89 2.59 18.80
N ARG A 74 8.59 2.46 17.50
CA ARG A 74 9.45 1.72 16.58
C ARG A 74 10.81 2.40 16.43
N VAL A 75 11.84 1.58 16.53
CA VAL A 75 13.22 1.95 16.35
C VAL A 75 13.83 1.03 15.29
N PHE A 76 14.60 1.59 14.36
CA PHE A 76 15.23 0.82 13.29
C PHE A 76 16.74 0.78 13.49
N ARG A 77 17.31 -0.42 13.48
CA ARG A 77 18.76 -0.60 13.44
C ARG A 77 19.12 -1.54 12.31
N VAL A 78 20.20 -1.24 11.62
CA VAL A 78 20.75 -2.05 10.54
C VAL A 78 22.10 -2.59 11.00
N GLN A 79 22.29 -3.90 10.91
CA GLN A 79 23.59 -4.51 11.08
C GLN A 79 24.16 -4.86 9.70
N TYR A 80 25.38 -4.41 9.43
CA TYR A 80 26.13 -4.76 8.24
C TYR A 80 27.54 -5.17 8.69
N GLU A 81 27.89 -6.44 8.44
CA GLU A 81 29.10 -7.07 9.01
C GLU A 81 29.15 -6.87 10.54
N ASP A 82 30.22 -6.28 11.05
CA ASP A 82 30.43 -6.00 12.48
C ASP A 82 29.97 -4.59 12.90
N HIS A 83 29.28 -3.86 12.01
CA HIS A 83 28.78 -2.51 12.28
C HIS A 83 27.28 -2.50 12.52
N LEU A 84 26.87 -1.99 13.69
CA LEU A 84 25.47 -1.76 14.05
C LEU A 84 25.17 -0.26 13.97
N SER A 85 24.12 0.12 13.25
CA SER A 85 23.68 1.51 13.19
C SER A 85 23.12 1.96 14.54
N SER A 86 23.27 3.26 14.82
CA SER A 86 22.44 3.89 15.85
C SER A 86 20.96 3.74 15.48
N PRO A 87 20.08 3.64 16.50
CA PRO A 87 18.64 3.72 16.31
C PRO A 87 18.19 5.01 15.62
#